data_AF-A0A0S2RZE9-F1
#
_entry.id   AF-A0A0S2RZE9-F1
#
_cell.length_a   1.000
_cell.length_b   1.000
_cell.length_c   1.000
_cell.angle_alpha   90.00
_cell.angle_beta   90.00
_cell.angle_gamma   90.00
#
_symmetry.space_group_name_H-M   'P 1'
#
loop_
_entity.id
_entity.type
_entity.pdbx_description
1 polymer ?
#
loop_
_entity_poly.entity_id
_entity_poly.type
_entity_poly.pdbx_seq_one_letter_code
_entity_poly.pdbx_strand_id
1 'polypeptide(L)'
;MQLIKTHSYLQVDDYLDLLNYAKQLNDTEWQQELKEALQHQLLENGKETKDSEINALWQHFDQINDRLLELFDLLRNSNNTVERNSWSEQIWELKLERIKLEKQIQASYAHY
;
A
#
# COMPACT_ATOMS: atom_id res chain seq x y z
N MET A 1 17.76 -14.79 -21.95
CA MET A 1 18.11 -13.95 -20.78
C MET A 1 16.79 -13.42 -20.23
N GLN A 2 16.24 -14.10 -19.22
CA GLN A 2 14.98 -13.68 -18.60
C GLN A 2 15.28 -12.49 -17.70
N LEU A 3 14.65 -11.35 -17.98
CA LEU A 3 14.68 -10.18 -17.12
C LEU A 3 14.03 -10.61 -15.79
N ILE A 4 14.86 -10.67 -14.75
CA ILE A 4 14.41 -10.78 -13.37
C ILE A 4 13.57 -9.53 -13.16
N LYS A 5 12.24 -9.68 -13.06
CA LYS A 5 11.39 -8.62 -12.52
C LYS A 5 11.82 -8.45 -11.08
N THR A 6 12.78 -7.55 -10.84
CA THR A 6 12.97 -6.92 -9.53
C THR A 6 11.58 -6.50 -9.08
N HIS A 7 11.09 -7.11 -8.01
CA HIS A 7 9.84 -6.73 -7.38
C HIS A 7 10.00 -5.24 -7.05
N SER A 8 9.36 -4.40 -7.86
CA SER A 8 9.48 -2.96 -7.68
C SER A 8 8.68 -2.68 -6.43
N TYR A 9 9.38 -2.37 -5.34
CA TYR A 9 8.80 -1.57 -4.29
C TYR A 9 8.10 -0.38 -4.96
N LEU A 10 6.94 0.01 -4.44
CA LEU A 10 6.32 1.27 -4.83
C LEU A 10 7.33 2.39 -4.68
N GLN A 11 7.39 3.27 -5.66
CA GLN A 11 8.25 4.43 -5.57
C GLN A 11 7.68 5.39 -4.52
N VAL A 12 8.52 6.24 -3.96
CA VAL A 12 8.09 7.27 -3.01
C VAL A 12 6.93 8.09 -3.59
N ASP A 13 6.96 8.36 -4.91
CA ASP A 13 5.91 9.08 -5.62
C ASP A 13 4.55 8.36 -5.55
N ASP A 14 4.53 7.03 -5.66
CA ASP A 14 3.30 6.23 -5.60
C ASP A 14 2.63 6.31 -4.21
N TYR A 15 3.44 6.29 -3.15
CA TYR A 15 2.98 6.52 -1.78
C TYR A 15 2.43 7.95 -1.60
N LEU A 16 3.06 8.94 -2.22
CA LEU A 16 2.60 10.32 -2.17
C LEU A 16 1.26 10.50 -2.90
N ASP A 17 1.03 9.79 -4.01
CA ASP A 17 -0.24 9.79 -4.73
C ASP A 17 -1.35 9.19 -3.87
N LEU A 18 -1.13 8.03 -3.26
CA LEU A 18 -2.10 7.44 -2.31
C LEU A 18 -2.36 8.36 -1.12
N LEU A 19 -1.34 9.03 -0.59
CA LEU A 19 -1.49 9.97 0.52
C LEU A 19 -2.33 11.19 0.12
N ASN A 20 -2.16 11.67 -1.10
CA ASN A 20 -2.98 12.75 -1.65
C ASN A 20 -4.44 12.30 -1.84
N TYR A 21 -4.68 11.06 -2.28
CA TYR A 21 -6.04 10.51 -2.31
C TYR A 21 -6.65 10.40 -0.91
N ALA A 22 -5.91 9.90 0.08
CA ALA A 22 -6.38 9.83 1.47
C ALA A 22 -6.76 11.21 2.03
N LYS A 23 -5.99 12.25 1.69
CA LYS A 23 -6.33 13.64 2.00
C LYS A 23 -7.62 14.11 1.34
N GLN A 24 -7.82 13.82 0.06
CA GLN A 24 -9.04 14.19 -0.67
C GLN A 24 -10.30 13.56 -0.05
N LEU A 25 -10.17 12.35 0.48
CA LEU A 25 -11.25 11.64 1.18
C LEU A 25 -11.43 12.06 2.65
N ASN A 26 -10.56 12.94 3.17
CA ASN A 26 -10.45 13.25 4.61
C ASN A 26 -10.25 12.00 5.50
N ASP A 27 -9.64 10.95 4.95
CA ASP A 27 -9.39 9.69 5.63
C ASP A 27 -8.09 9.81 6.44
N THR A 28 -8.21 10.35 7.66
CA THR A 28 -7.03 10.68 8.50
C THR A 28 -6.30 9.46 9.03
N GLU A 29 -7.01 8.35 9.25
CA GLU A 29 -6.42 7.06 9.62
C GLU A 29 -5.55 6.56 8.46
N TRP A 30 -6.12 6.50 7.25
CA TRP A 30 -5.37 6.09 6.06
C TRP A 30 -4.16 6.99 5.77
N GLN A 31 -4.28 8.30 5.99
CA GLN A 31 -3.15 9.22 5.86
C GLN A 31 -2.01 8.92 6.84
N GLN A 32 -2.32 8.48 8.06
CA GLN A 32 -1.32 8.20 9.07
C GLN A 32 -0.57 6.90 8.73
N GLU A 33 -1.31 5.85 8.39
CA GLU A 33 -0.76 4.55 7.96
C GLU A 33 0.21 4.69 6.77
N LEU A 34 -0.17 5.50 5.76
CA LEU A 34 0.70 5.75 4.60
C LEU A 34 1.99 6.51 4.96
N LYS A 35 1.92 7.42 5.94
CA LYS A 35 3.12 8.14 6.42
C LYS A 35 4.05 7.22 7.19
N GLU A 36 3.50 6.34 8.02
CA GLU A 36 4.27 5.36 8.78
C GLU A 36 4.96 4.38 7.82
N ALA A 37 4.21 3.84 6.85
CA ALA A 37 4.78 2.98 5.81
C ALA A 37 5.88 3.69 4.99
N LEU A 38 5.65 4.93 4.57
CA LEU A 38 6.65 5.71 3.84
C LEU A 38 7.90 5.99 4.68
N GLN A 39 7.72 6.31 5.96
CA GLN A 39 8.84 6.51 6.88
C GLN A 39 9.64 5.21 7.06
N HIS A 40 8.96 4.06 7.21
CA HIS A 40 9.61 2.75 7.27
C HIS A 40 10.40 2.47 5.99
N GLN A 41 9.81 2.66 4.82
CA GLN A 41 10.49 2.46 3.54
C GLN A 41 11.74 3.35 3.41
N LEU A 42 11.65 4.62 3.81
CA LEU A 42 12.79 5.55 3.79
C LEU A 42 13.90 5.16 4.79
N LEU A 43 13.54 4.60 5.95
CA LEU A 43 14.49 4.19 6.98
C LEU A 43 15.11 2.81 6.69
N GLU A 44 14.37 1.90 6.07
CA GLU A 44 14.79 0.53 5.74
C GLU A 44 15.45 0.38 4.37
N ASN A 45 15.41 1.42 3.52
CA ASN A 45 16.14 1.52 2.23
C ASN A 45 17.69 1.44 2.34
N GLY A 46 18.23 0.96 3.46
CA GLY A 46 19.64 0.60 3.65
C GLY A 46 19.87 -0.59 4.60
N LYS A 47 18.81 -1.28 5.05
CA LYS A 47 18.93 -2.45 5.94
C LYS A 47 18.02 -3.56 5.41
N GLU A 48 18.58 -4.49 4.64
CA GLU A 48 17.94 -5.79 4.45
C GLU A 48 17.70 -6.41 5.83
N THR A 49 16.45 -6.42 6.29
CA THR A 49 16.07 -7.23 7.43
C THR A 49 16.26 -8.68 7.00
N LYS A 50 17.01 -9.47 7.76
CA LYS A 50 17.21 -10.92 7.48
C LYS A 50 15.94 -11.75 7.65
N ASP A 51 14.84 -11.10 8.02
CA ASP A 51 13.58 -11.72 8.35
C ASP A 51 12.72 -11.83 7.09
N SER A 52 12.70 -13.04 6.51
CA SER A 52 11.94 -13.33 5.30
C SER A 52 10.43 -13.15 5.47
N GLU A 53 9.92 -13.26 6.71
CA GLU A 53 8.49 -13.13 6.99
C GLU A 53 8.06 -11.67 6.97
N ILE A 54 8.84 -10.78 7.59
CA ILE A 54 8.60 -9.33 7.56
C ILE A 54 8.67 -8.80 6.13
N ASN A 55 9.67 -9.25 5.34
CA ASN A 55 9.78 -8.88 3.94
C ASN A 55 8.57 -9.33 3.11
N ALA A 56 8.01 -10.52 3.38
CA ALA A 56 6.82 -11.00 2.69
C ALA A 56 5.58 -10.17 3.02
N LEU A 57 5.44 -9.73 4.27
CA LEU A 57 4.35 -8.82 4.69
C LEU A 57 4.44 -7.47 3.97
N TRP A 58 5.65 -6.90 3.87
CA TRP A 58 5.87 -5.65 3.13
C TRP A 58 5.60 -5.82 1.63
N GLN A 59 6.04 -6.91 1.01
CA GLN A 59 5.73 -7.19 -0.39
C GLN A 59 4.22 -7.29 -0.63
N HIS A 60 3.48 -7.88 0.30
CA HIS A 60 2.03 -7.94 0.20
C HIS A 60 1.38 -6.56 0.38
N PHE A 61 1.91 -5.76 1.31
CA PHE A 61 1.47 -4.38 1.50
C PHE A 61 1.65 -3.55 0.22
N ASP A 62 2.79 -3.72 -0.47
CA ASP A 62 3.06 -3.05 -1.74
C ASP A 62 2.09 -3.48 -2.84
N GLN A 63 1.81 -4.78 -2.97
CA GLN A 63 0.84 -5.28 -3.95
C GLN A 63 -0.57 -4.70 -3.75
N ILE A 64 -0.99 -4.53 -2.49
CA ILE A 64 -2.28 -3.89 -2.17
C ILE A 64 -2.28 -2.43 -2.63
N ASN A 65 -1.20 -1.71 -2.38
CA ASN A 65 -1.06 -0.30 -2.76
C ASN A 65 -1.03 -0.12 -4.29
N ASP A 66 -0.31 -0.97 -5.03
CA ASP A 66 -0.37 -1.00 -6.50
C ASP A 66 -1.81 -1.15 -6.98
N ARG A 67 -2.54 -2.10 -6.39
CA ARG A 67 -3.94 -2.33 -6.75
C ARG A 67 -4.84 -1.16 -6.40
N LEU A 68 -4.60 -0.49 -5.28
CA LEU A 68 -5.32 0.72 -4.89
C LEU A 68 -5.11 1.84 -5.93
N LEU A 69 -3.88 2.07 -6.39
CA LEU A 69 -3.58 3.05 -7.43
C LEU A 69 -4.36 2.76 -8.72
N GLU A 70 -4.32 1.51 -9.18
CA GLU A 70 -5.09 1.09 -10.36
C GLU A 70 -6.59 1.37 -10.20
N LEU A 71 -7.17 1.03 -9.04
CA LEU A 71 -8.60 1.23 -8.78
C LEU A 71 -8.96 2.72 -8.68
N PHE A 72 -8.09 3.55 -8.13
CA PHE A 72 -8.31 5.00 -8.10
C PHE A 72 -8.25 5.62 -9.49
N ASP A 73 -7.29 5.21 -10.32
CA ASP A 73 -7.24 5.66 -11.71
C ASP A 73 -8.47 5.23 -12.50
N LEU A 74 -8.96 4.01 -12.29
CA LEU A 74 -10.22 3.54 -12.88
C LEU A 74 -11.41 4.39 -12.42
N LEU A 75 -11.52 4.67 -11.12
CA LEU A 75 -12.59 5.53 -10.56
C LEU A 75 -12.58 6.94 -11.15
N ARG A 76 -11.40 7.52 -11.40
CA ARG A 76 -11.26 8.87 -11.95
C ARG A 76 -11.67 8.93 -13.42
N ASN A 77 -11.40 7.88 -14.17
CA ASN A 77 -11.55 7.87 -15.63
C ASN A 77 -12.88 7.26 -16.12
N SER A 78 -13.63 6.56 -15.25
CA SER A 78 -14.91 5.95 -15.63
C SER A 78 -16.13 6.83 -15.31
N ASN A 79 -17.10 6.78 -16.20
CA ASN A 79 -18.44 7.33 -16.02
C ASN A 79 -19.50 6.25 -15.74
N ASN A 80 -19.11 4.97 -15.71
CA ASN A 80 -20.03 3.86 -15.44
C ASN A 80 -20.25 3.70 -13.93
N THR A 81 -21.46 3.97 -13.46
CA THR A 81 -21.80 3.94 -12.03
C THR A 81 -21.71 2.55 -11.42
N VAL A 82 -21.98 1.48 -12.18
CA VAL A 82 -21.92 0.10 -11.69
C VAL A 82 -20.47 -0.32 -11.42
N GLU A 83 -19.58 -0.05 -12.39
CA GLU A 83 -18.14 -0.31 -12.25
C GLU A 83 -17.54 0.49 -11.09
N ARG A 84 -17.90 1.78 -10.98
CA ARG A 84 -17.41 2.65 -9.90
C ARG A 84 -17.83 2.16 -8.51
N ASN A 85 -19.06 1.67 -8.36
CA ASN A 85 -19.50 1.07 -7.10
C ASN A 85 -18.68 -0.19 -6.78
N SER A 86 -18.46 -1.08 -7.76
CA SER A 86 -17.66 -2.29 -7.56
C SER A 86 -16.20 -2.00 -7.20
N TRP A 87 -15.58 -0.99 -7.82
CA TRP A 87 -14.21 -0.59 -7.46
C TRP A 87 -14.13 0.07 -6.09
N SER A 88 -15.16 0.84 -5.71
CA SER A 88 -15.21 1.46 -4.38
C SER A 88 -15.30 0.40 -3.27
N GLU A 89 -16.05 -0.68 -3.50
CA GLU A 89 -16.11 -1.85 -2.61
C GLU A 89 -14.75 -2.56 -2.52
N GLN A 90 -14.10 -2.82 -3.66
CA GLN A 90 -12.74 -3.39 -3.69
C GLN A 90 -11.72 -2.52 -2.94
N ILE A 91 -11.78 -1.20 -3.10
CA ILE A 91 -10.92 -0.27 -2.35
C ILE A 91 -11.14 -0.41 -0.84
N TRP A 92 -12.38 -0.57 -0.40
CA TRP A 92 -12.68 -0.74 1.02
C TRP A 92 -12.11 -2.05 1.57
N GLU A 93 -12.28 -3.16 0.84
CA GLU A 93 -11.71 -4.46 1.23
C GLU A 93 -10.19 -4.42 1.31
N LEU A 94 -9.54 -3.83 0.30
CA LEU A 94 -8.08 -3.67 0.26
C LEU A 94 -7.57 -2.80 1.40
N LYS A 95 -8.29 -1.72 1.76
CA LYS A 95 -7.94 -0.91 2.94
C LYS A 95 -7.98 -1.75 4.21
N LEU A 96 -9.02 -2.55 4.43
CA LEU A 96 -9.11 -3.42 5.60
C LEU A 96 -8.00 -4.46 5.65
N GLU A 97 -7.63 -5.02 4.51
CA GLU A 97 -6.51 -5.94 4.42
C GLU A 97 -5.19 -5.25 4.77
N ARG A 98 -4.98 -4.03 4.26
CA ARG A 98 -3.79 -3.24 4.53
C ARG A 98 -3.61 -2.95 6.03
N ILE A 99 -4.69 -2.58 6.72
CA ILE A 99 -4.70 -2.39 8.18
C ILE A 99 -4.26 -3.66 8.92
N LYS A 100 -4.68 -4.84 8.45
CA LYS A 100 -4.29 -6.11 9.06
C LYS A 100 -2.81 -6.41 8.84
N LEU A 101 -2.26 -6.09 7.66
CA LEU A 101 -0.83 -6.27 7.37
C LEU A 101 0.02 -5.33 8.23
N GLU A 102 -0.36 -4.07 8.35
CA GLU A 102 0.36 -3.10 9.18
C GLU A 102 0.45 -3.54 10.64
N LYS A 103 -0.65 -4.04 11.21
CA LYS A 103 -0.65 -4.60 12.56
C LYS A 103 0.26 -5.82 12.70
N GLN A 104 0.33 -6.67 11.68
CA GLN A 104 1.24 -7.83 11.68
C GLN A 104 2.69 -7.38 11.62
N ILE A 105 3.01 -6.42 10.75
CA ILE A 105 4.34 -5.83 10.60
C ILE A 105 4.80 -5.20 11.93
N GLN A 106 3.96 -4.37 12.55
CA GLN A 106 4.25 -3.75 13.84
C GLN A 106 4.47 -4.80 14.94
N ALA A 107 3.65 -5.85 14.98
CA ALA A 107 3.81 -6.94 15.93
C ALA A 107 5.13 -7.70 15.72
N SER A 108 5.54 -7.94 14.47
CA SER A 108 6.81 -8.60 14.15
C SER A 108 8.01 -7.81 14.65
N TYR A 109 7.97 -6.47 14.61
CA TYR A 109 9.04 -5.64 15.19
C TYR A 109 9.02 -5.58 16.73
N ALA A 110 7.85 -5.72 17.37
CA ALA A 110 7.72 -5.72 18.82
C ALA A 110 8.25 -7.00 19.50
N HIS A 111 8.51 -8.05 18.72
CA HIS A 111 9.01 -9.34 19.19
C HIS A 111 10.55 -9.48 19.15
N TYR A 112 11.27 -8.43 18.74
CA TYR A 112 12.73 -8.32 18.78
C TYR A 112 13.21 -7.35 19.86
#